data_AF-A0AA39V1W1-F1
#
_entry.id   AF-A0AA39V1W1-F1
#
_cell.length_a   1.000
_cell.length_b   1.000
_cell.length_c   1.000
_cell.angle_alpha   90.00
_cell.angle_beta   90.00
_cell.angle_gamma   90.00
#
_symmetry.space_group_name_H-M   'P 1'
#
loop_
_entity.id
_entity.type
_entity.pdbx_description
1 polymer ?
#
loop_
_entity_poly.entity_id
_entity_poly.type
_entity_poly.pdbx_seq_one_letter_code
_entity_poly.pdbx_strand_id
1 'polypeptide(L)'
;MHLLDIARLTDTGYQLAIRHSPNREPMRLLPPSISAVISLKIRRAAHIFHQFLTVLRMVHKLFLGLCCFALLQLSFASIFDLCPQNLTQTITHSSNITWAQVANQTILQLGAPSYLRPDVGGALLPWIYTIVVLIVHIPVVIIRVVKWQTVQSWCLAATAFTIALAAQAYKSTGFGADKILTWTPLLLVIDAGSMAQVTFLIIEQYSLLTRLRHAINPRNRSSPDDAGLLLREYDNSKFGALEAGVSIQLHERNPSPTPIPFTAVPPPFPPLFTSQPPYLALTAIFLFFFVVVLQILGITHALHSSRLPAPPVSWCSPIFQPFGITVLDGNCNNWPIAESFGKGVGCINISGAQQLSWLQATVAGTAIAIVLELLDCVILASVHTSTRWRGVKMRRPWFTMFSGIAVLGLILIFGITYASMLPPGISERVWVVTQAGGVTVYEGELGPAGLRGAMIGWNDGVFKAWGSTYMGTGSSV
;
A
#
# COMPACT_ATOMS: atom_id res chain seq x y z
N MET A 1 30.10 -10.46 17.26
CA MET A 1 31.07 -10.53 18.38
C MET A 1 32.38 -9.79 18.08
N HIS A 2 32.88 -9.75 16.84
CA HIS A 2 34.19 -9.15 16.50
C HIS A 2 34.34 -7.60 16.51
N LEU A 3 33.28 -6.81 16.76
CA LEU A 3 33.36 -5.33 16.72
C LEU A 3 33.63 -4.69 18.09
N LEU A 4 33.48 -5.44 19.19
CA LEU A 4 33.73 -4.94 20.55
C LEU A 4 35.21 -5.03 20.96
N ASP A 5 36.01 -5.89 20.33
CA ASP A 5 37.43 -6.06 20.67
C ASP A 5 38.33 -4.96 20.08
N ILE A 6 37.92 -4.33 18.96
CA ILE A 6 38.67 -3.23 18.34
C ILE A 6 38.59 -1.95 19.19
N ALA A 7 37.51 -1.76 19.97
CA ALA A 7 37.34 -0.61 20.84
C ALA A 7 38.14 -0.71 22.16
N ARG A 8 38.59 -1.91 22.56
CA ARG A 8 39.44 -2.09 23.75
C ARG A 8 40.91 -1.79 23.50
N LEU A 9 41.38 -1.97 22.27
CA LEU A 9 42.80 -1.76 21.93
C LEU A 9 43.19 -0.27 21.83
N THR A 10 42.25 0.63 21.54
CA THR A 10 42.53 2.06 21.46
C THR A 10 42.60 2.77 22.81
N ASP A 11 41.99 2.21 23.87
CA ASP A 11 41.97 2.84 25.20
C ASP A 11 43.27 2.57 25.98
N THR A 12 43.92 1.42 25.76
CA THR A 12 45.21 1.07 26.38
C THR A 12 46.41 1.81 25.79
N GLY A 13 46.33 2.29 24.54
CA GLY A 13 47.43 3.03 23.89
C GLY A 13 47.59 4.47 24.36
N TYR A 14 46.55 5.09 24.92
CA TYR A 14 46.55 6.51 25.28
C TYR A 14 47.10 6.80 26.69
N GLN A 15 47.12 5.79 27.58
CA GLN A 15 47.62 5.93 28.95
C GLN A 15 49.15 5.82 29.07
N LEU A 16 49.87 5.37 28.04
CA LEU A 16 51.33 5.20 28.10
C LEU A 16 52.15 6.42 27.65
N ALA A 17 51.51 7.47 27.11
CA ALA A 17 52.23 8.62 26.53
C ALA A 17 52.33 9.86 27.46
N ILE A 18 51.78 9.80 28.68
CA ILE A 18 51.77 10.94 29.63
C ILE A 18 52.69 10.61 30.82
N ARG A 19 53.99 10.40 30.56
CA ARG A 19 54.98 10.33 31.63
C ARG A 19 56.38 10.73 31.13
N HIS A 20 56.56 12.02 30.85
CA HIS A 20 57.77 12.81 31.16
C HIS A 20 57.80 14.11 30.36
N SER A 21 57.45 15.24 31.00
CA SER A 21 58.03 16.54 30.67
C SER A 21 57.80 17.51 31.84
N PRO A 22 58.87 17.95 32.54
CA PRO A 22 58.77 18.93 33.61
C PRO A 22 59.12 20.31 33.05
N ASN A 23 58.15 21.04 32.51
CA ASN A 23 58.15 22.50 32.51
C ASN A 23 56.73 23.02 32.21
N ARG A 24 56.15 23.66 33.22
CA ARG A 24 54.77 24.17 33.24
C ARG A 24 54.72 25.60 32.72
N GLU A 25 53.92 25.83 31.69
CA GLU A 25 53.11 27.05 31.54
C GLU A 25 51.62 26.70 31.78
N PRO A 26 50.80 27.62 32.32
CA PRO A 26 49.40 27.37 32.59
C PRO A 26 48.61 27.23 31.27
N MET A 27 48.37 25.99 30.89
CA MET A 27 47.61 25.58 29.72
C MET A 27 46.15 26.00 29.87
N ARG A 28 45.67 26.85 28.95
CA ARG A 28 44.24 27.18 28.78
C ARG A 28 43.45 25.88 28.66
N LEU A 29 42.33 25.77 29.38
CA LEU A 29 41.36 24.67 29.31
C LEU A 29 41.03 24.37 27.84
N LEU A 30 41.60 23.29 27.30
CA LEU A 30 41.25 22.82 25.97
C LEU A 30 39.78 22.38 25.95
N PRO A 31 39.03 22.72 24.89
CA PRO A 31 37.65 22.28 24.73
C PRO A 31 37.57 20.74 24.76
N PRO A 32 36.44 20.16 25.22
CA PRO A 32 36.27 18.71 25.32
C PRO A 32 36.73 18.06 24.02
N SER A 33 37.68 17.13 24.15
CA SER A 33 38.37 16.54 23.02
C SER A 33 37.34 16.03 22.00
N ILE A 34 37.54 16.39 20.74
CA ILE A 34 36.69 16.03 19.60
C ILE A 34 36.37 14.52 19.60
N SER A 35 37.28 13.70 20.14
CA SER A 35 37.12 12.28 20.42
C SER A 35 35.88 11.92 21.28
N ALA A 36 35.61 12.65 22.36
CA ALA A 36 34.46 12.39 23.23
C ALA A 36 33.12 12.66 22.54
N VAL A 37 33.07 13.72 21.71
CA VAL A 37 31.87 14.07 20.92
C VAL A 37 31.63 13.06 19.81
N ILE A 38 32.70 12.58 19.15
CA ILE A 38 32.62 11.55 18.10
C ILE A 38 32.16 10.21 18.72
N SER A 39 32.75 9.80 19.85
CA SER A 39 32.39 8.57 20.57
C SER A 39 30.91 8.55 20.97
N LEU A 40 30.39 9.67 21.49
CA LEU A 40 28.98 9.78 21.88
C LEU A 40 28.03 9.70 20.67
N LYS A 41 28.39 10.33 19.54
CA LYS A 41 27.61 10.24 18.29
C LYS A 41 27.60 8.83 17.71
N ILE A 42 28.73 8.13 17.75
CA ILE A 42 28.83 6.73 17.30
C ILE A 42 27.99 5.81 18.19
N ARG A 43 28.03 5.97 19.52
CA ARG A 43 27.17 5.20 20.44
C ARG A 43 25.69 5.41 20.18
N ARG A 44 25.25 6.66 19.98
CA ARG A 44 23.84 6.96 19.67
C ARG A 44 23.43 6.36 18.31
N ALA A 45 24.28 6.48 17.29
CA ALA A 45 24.01 5.87 15.98
C ALA A 45 23.95 4.33 16.04
N ALA A 46 24.84 3.69 16.79
CA ALA A 46 24.84 2.24 17.00
C ALA A 46 23.59 1.77 17.76
N HIS A 47 23.15 2.53 18.77
CA HIS A 47 21.91 2.22 19.50
C HIS A 47 20.67 2.34 18.60
N ILE A 48 20.57 3.40 17.80
CA ILE A 48 19.48 3.57 16.81
C ILE A 48 19.52 2.46 15.77
N PHE A 49 20.70 2.07 15.29
CA PHE A 49 20.86 0.98 14.32
C PHE A 49 20.45 -0.38 14.90
N HIS A 50 20.81 -0.65 16.16
CA HIS A 50 20.38 -1.87 16.84
C HIS A 50 18.86 -1.92 17.02
N GLN A 51 18.24 -0.80 17.40
CA GLN A 51 16.79 -0.66 17.48
C GLN A 51 16.13 -0.92 16.11
N PHE A 52 16.66 -0.32 15.04
CA PHE A 52 16.19 -0.52 13.67
C PHE A 52 16.28 -1.98 13.21
N LEU A 53 17.42 -2.65 13.44
CA LEU A 53 17.58 -4.07 13.11
C LEU A 53 16.65 -4.98 13.91
N THR A 54 16.33 -4.60 15.15
CA THR A 54 15.38 -5.35 15.99
C THR A 54 13.98 -5.25 15.41
N VAL A 55 13.53 -4.05 15.03
CA VAL A 55 12.24 -3.82 14.36
C VAL A 55 12.19 -4.56 13.02
N LEU A 56 13.24 -4.48 12.21
CA LEU A 56 13.30 -5.17 10.92
C LEU A 56 13.20 -6.70 11.07
N ARG A 57 13.84 -7.28 12.08
CA ARG A 57 13.72 -8.72 12.40
C ARG A 57 12.31 -9.07 12.89
N MET A 58 11.66 -8.20 13.65
CA MET A 58 10.26 -8.42 14.06
C MET A 58 9.31 -8.37 12.87
N VAL A 59 9.46 -7.39 11.97
CA VAL A 59 8.67 -7.28 10.74
C VAL A 59 8.89 -8.48 9.83
N HIS A 60 10.13 -8.92 9.65
CA HIS A 60 10.44 -10.12 8.87
C HIS A 60 9.79 -11.39 9.46
N LYS A 61 9.83 -11.57 10.78
CA LYS A 61 9.15 -12.70 11.45
C LYS A 61 7.63 -12.62 11.33
N LEU A 62 7.05 -11.42 11.43
CA LEU A 62 5.62 -11.20 11.25
C LEU A 62 5.19 -11.49 9.80
N PHE A 63 5.99 -11.07 8.82
CA PHE A 63 5.75 -11.32 7.41
C PHE A 63 5.84 -12.81 7.07
N LEU A 64 6.88 -13.51 7.57
CA LEU A 64 6.94 -14.98 7.44
C LEU A 64 5.77 -15.67 8.13
N GLY A 65 5.34 -15.19 9.30
CA GLY A 65 4.17 -15.71 10.01
C GLY A 65 2.87 -15.56 9.20
N LEU A 66 2.66 -14.39 8.59
CA LEU A 66 1.51 -14.12 7.72
C LEU A 66 1.54 -14.94 6.43
N CYS A 67 2.70 -15.08 5.77
CA CYS A 67 2.86 -15.94 4.60
C CYS A 67 2.64 -17.43 4.95
N CYS A 68 3.15 -17.88 6.10
CA CYS A 68 2.97 -19.26 6.54
C CYS A 68 1.50 -19.53 6.93
N PHE A 69 0.82 -18.58 7.57
CA PHE A 69 -0.61 -18.67 7.86
C PHE A 69 -1.47 -18.68 6.59
N ALA A 70 -1.12 -17.89 5.57
CA ALA A 70 -1.78 -17.90 4.27
C ALA A 70 -1.57 -19.22 3.51
N LEU A 71 -0.38 -19.82 3.60
CA LEU A 71 -0.08 -21.13 3.01
C LEU A 71 -0.72 -22.29 3.80
N LEU A 72 -0.90 -22.16 5.11
CA LEU A 72 -1.56 -23.17 5.96
C LEU A 72 -3.09 -23.22 5.73
N GLN A 73 -3.70 -22.12 5.29
CA GLN A 73 -5.13 -22.05 4.94
C GLN A 73 -5.44 -22.73 3.60
N LEU A 74 -4.43 -23.05 2.78
CA LEU A 74 -4.59 -23.67 1.46
C LEU A 74 -4.57 -25.21 1.47
N SER A 75 -4.53 -25.85 2.64
CA SER A 75 -4.42 -27.31 2.77
C SER A 75 -5.54 -27.92 3.61
N PHE A 76 -6.73 -28.07 3.00
CA PHE A 76 -7.80 -29.01 3.39
C PHE A 76 -8.54 -29.38 2.07
N ALA A 77 -8.29 -30.57 1.50
CA ALA A 77 -9.01 -31.85 1.68
C ALA A 77 -10.44 -31.83 1.08
N SER A 78 -11.02 -32.87 0.48
CA SER A 78 -10.64 -34.20 -0.04
C SER A 78 -11.93 -34.83 -0.61
N ILE A 79 -11.78 -35.70 -1.61
CA ILE A 79 -12.55 -36.93 -1.91
C ILE A 79 -14.06 -36.81 -2.23
N PHE A 80 -14.38 -37.23 -3.45
CA PHE A 80 -15.71 -37.48 -4.00
C PHE A 80 -16.37 -38.69 -3.34
N ASP A 81 -17.61 -38.51 -2.86
CA ASP A 81 -18.61 -39.57 -2.74
C ASP A 81 -19.95 -39.03 -3.27
N LEU A 82 -20.65 -39.86 -4.04
CA LEU A 82 -21.99 -39.58 -4.56
C LEU A 82 -22.98 -39.49 -3.39
N CYS A 83 -23.78 -38.42 -3.35
CA CYS A 83 -24.73 -38.18 -2.27
C CYS A 83 -25.73 -39.34 -2.06
N PRO A 84 -25.83 -39.87 -0.83
CA PRO A 84 -27.00 -40.61 -0.41
C PRO A 84 -28.05 -39.62 0.12
N GLN A 85 -29.12 -39.37 -0.65
CA GLN A 85 -30.17 -38.45 -0.22
C GLN A 85 -31.23 -39.10 0.68
N ASN A 86 -31.63 -38.37 1.72
CA ASN A 86 -32.84 -38.61 2.50
C ASN A 86 -33.99 -37.85 1.82
N LEU A 87 -34.80 -38.56 1.02
CA LEU A 87 -35.79 -38.04 0.04
C LEU A 87 -36.97 -37.23 0.60
N THR A 88 -37.02 -36.96 1.91
CA THR A 88 -38.20 -36.36 2.58
C THR A 88 -38.10 -34.86 2.84
N GLN A 89 -36.99 -34.19 2.50
CA GLN A 89 -36.90 -32.75 2.68
C GLN A 89 -37.79 -31.99 1.68
N THR A 90 -38.63 -31.08 2.16
CA THR A 90 -39.45 -30.19 1.33
C THR A 90 -38.65 -28.96 0.95
N ILE A 91 -38.66 -28.57 -0.33
CA ILE A 91 -38.05 -27.31 -0.78
C ILE A 91 -39.05 -26.20 -0.46
N THR A 92 -38.84 -25.49 0.67
CA THR A 92 -39.74 -24.41 1.10
C THR A 92 -39.38 -23.11 0.38
N HIS A 93 -39.85 -22.92 -0.85
CA HIS A 93 -39.96 -21.60 -1.47
C HIS A 93 -41.13 -21.59 -2.46
N SER A 94 -42.23 -20.92 -2.07
CA SER A 94 -43.49 -20.61 -2.81
C SER A 94 -44.25 -21.73 -3.54
N SER A 95 -43.61 -22.86 -3.86
CA SER A 95 -44.20 -24.04 -4.46
C SER A 95 -43.83 -25.28 -3.64
N ASN A 96 -44.84 -26.10 -3.29
CA ASN A 96 -44.65 -27.35 -2.58
C ASN A 96 -44.02 -28.40 -3.52
N ILE A 97 -42.77 -28.21 -3.91
CA ILE A 97 -41.99 -29.17 -4.70
C ILE A 97 -41.24 -30.09 -3.74
N THR A 98 -41.47 -31.39 -3.87
CA THR A 98 -40.76 -32.43 -3.12
C THR A 98 -39.56 -32.94 -3.92
N TRP A 99 -38.51 -33.40 -3.24
CA TRP A 99 -37.37 -34.04 -3.92
C TRP A 99 -37.78 -35.25 -4.77
N ALA A 100 -38.85 -35.96 -4.39
CA ALA A 100 -39.41 -37.04 -5.20
C ALA A 100 -39.91 -36.55 -6.57
N GLN A 101 -40.50 -35.36 -6.66
CA GLN A 101 -40.93 -34.78 -7.94
C GLN A 101 -39.74 -34.36 -8.81
N VAL A 102 -38.65 -33.88 -8.18
CA VAL A 102 -37.39 -33.50 -8.84
C VAL A 102 -36.65 -34.74 -9.36
N ALA A 103 -36.57 -35.80 -8.55
CA ALA A 103 -35.87 -37.05 -8.86
C ALA A 103 -36.46 -37.79 -10.08
N ASN A 104 -37.75 -37.58 -10.36
CA ASN A 104 -38.43 -38.17 -11.51
C ASN A 104 -38.32 -37.33 -12.80
N GLN A 105 -37.67 -36.16 -12.77
CA GLN A 105 -37.49 -35.33 -13.97
C GLN A 105 -36.31 -35.78 -14.82
N THR A 106 -36.42 -35.56 -16.12
CA THR A 106 -35.26 -35.68 -17.02
C THR A 106 -34.30 -34.51 -16.77
N ILE A 107 -33.04 -34.85 -16.52
CA ILE A 107 -31.98 -33.86 -16.37
C ILE A 107 -31.61 -33.34 -17.75
N LEU A 108 -31.83 -32.05 -17.98
CA LEU A 108 -31.46 -31.37 -19.22
C LEU A 108 -30.05 -30.79 -19.09
N GLN A 109 -29.19 -31.03 -20.07
CA GLN A 109 -27.83 -30.48 -20.08
C GLN A 109 -27.84 -29.02 -20.58
N LEU A 110 -27.31 -28.09 -19.77
CA LEU A 110 -26.98 -26.74 -20.22
C LEU A 110 -25.72 -26.80 -21.08
N GLY A 111 -25.81 -26.31 -22.32
CA GLY A 111 -24.78 -26.56 -23.34
C GLY A 111 -23.42 -25.88 -23.11
N ALA A 112 -23.32 -24.79 -22.35
CA ALA A 112 -22.06 -24.07 -22.14
C ALA A 112 -21.81 -23.82 -20.65
N PRO A 113 -20.55 -23.95 -20.18
CA PRO A 113 -20.18 -23.62 -18.81
C PRO A 113 -20.46 -22.14 -18.54
N SER A 114 -20.98 -21.86 -17.36
CA SER A 114 -21.20 -20.49 -16.88
C SER A 114 -20.10 -20.11 -15.89
N TYR A 115 -20.07 -18.86 -15.46
CA TYR A 115 -19.15 -18.42 -14.40
C TYR A 115 -19.94 -17.96 -13.18
N LEU A 116 -19.36 -18.19 -12.01
CA LEU A 116 -19.89 -17.70 -10.75
C LEU A 116 -19.08 -16.48 -10.30
N ARG A 117 -19.72 -15.32 -10.19
CA ARG A 117 -19.06 -14.08 -9.74
C ARG A 117 -19.68 -13.58 -8.43
N PRO A 118 -18.91 -12.91 -7.56
CA PRO A 118 -19.51 -12.21 -6.44
C PRO A 118 -20.37 -11.04 -6.94
N ASP A 119 -21.48 -10.78 -6.26
CA ASP A 119 -22.25 -9.54 -6.41
C ASP A 119 -21.50 -8.36 -5.75
N VAL A 120 -22.15 -7.20 -5.72
CA VAL A 120 -21.66 -5.92 -5.16
C VAL A 120 -20.75 -6.11 -3.94
N GLY A 121 -19.45 -5.87 -4.12
CA GLY A 121 -18.49 -5.76 -3.03
C GLY A 121 -17.75 -7.05 -2.65
N GLY A 122 -18.19 -8.21 -3.16
CA GLY A 122 -17.57 -9.50 -2.85
C GLY A 122 -16.31 -9.80 -3.68
N ALA A 123 -15.83 -8.85 -4.49
CA ALA A 123 -14.59 -9.00 -5.28
C ALA A 123 -13.46 -8.14 -4.70
N LEU A 124 -12.25 -8.71 -4.71
CA LEU A 124 -11.01 -7.97 -4.49
C LEU A 124 -10.69 -7.10 -5.72
N LEU A 125 -9.81 -6.11 -5.55
CA LEU A 125 -9.26 -5.34 -6.67
C LEU A 125 -8.79 -6.29 -7.78
N PRO A 126 -9.33 -6.18 -9.01
CA PRO A 126 -8.97 -7.06 -10.12
C PRO A 126 -7.45 -7.11 -10.30
N TRP A 127 -6.92 -8.32 -10.47
CA TRP A 127 -5.47 -8.52 -10.53
C TRP A 127 -4.82 -7.70 -11.65
N ILE A 128 -5.51 -7.47 -12.78
CA ILE A 128 -4.99 -6.63 -13.87
C ILE A 128 -4.84 -5.16 -13.43
N TYR A 129 -5.79 -4.63 -12.65
CA TYR A 129 -5.69 -3.27 -12.10
C TYR A 129 -4.51 -3.21 -11.12
N THR A 130 -4.35 -4.25 -10.30
CA THR A 130 -3.22 -4.35 -9.36
C THR A 130 -1.87 -4.41 -10.09
N ILE A 131 -1.76 -5.13 -11.21
CA ILE A 131 -0.55 -5.13 -12.05
C ILE A 131 -0.24 -3.73 -12.56
N VAL A 132 -1.23 -3.02 -13.11
CA VAL A 132 -1.04 -1.65 -13.61
C VAL A 132 -0.57 -0.74 -12.48
N VAL A 133 -1.22 -0.81 -11.32
CA VAL A 133 -0.84 -0.07 -10.12
C VAL A 133 0.60 -0.40 -9.71
N LEU A 134 1.00 -1.68 -9.69
CA LEU A 134 2.33 -2.12 -9.30
C LEU A 134 3.42 -1.68 -10.31
N ILE A 135 3.14 -1.76 -11.61
CA ILE A 135 4.02 -1.26 -12.68
C ILE A 135 4.28 0.25 -12.53
N VAL A 136 3.27 1.02 -12.10
CA VAL A 136 3.43 2.46 -11.84
C VAL A 136 4.17 2.72 -10.52
N HIS A 137 3.81 1.98 -9.47
CA HIS A 137 4.32 2.25 -8.12
C HIS A 137 5.77 1.83 -7.91
N ILE A 138 6.25 0.75 -8.52
CA ILE A 138 7.65 0.30 -8.36
C ILE A 138 8.64 1.38 -8.86
N PRO A 139 8.53 1.89 -10.11
CA PRO A 139 9.38 2.98 -10.57
C PRO A 139 9.22 4.24 -9.72
N VAL A 140 8.00 4.60 -9.31
CA VAL A 140 7.76 5.75 -8.44
C VAL A 140 8.54 5.60 -7.13
N VAL A 141 8.48 4.45 -6.46
CA VAL A 141 9.25 4.20 -5.22
C VAL A 141 10.75 4.29 -5.46
N ILE A 142 11.27 3.74 -6.56
CA ILE A 142 12.70 3.84 -6.92
C ILE A 142 13.10 5.29 -7.15
N ILE A 143 12.32 6.04 -7.95
CA ILE A 143 12.59 7.46 -8.25
C ILE A 143 12.49 8.29 -6.97
N ARG A 144 11.60 7.98 -6.04
CA ARG A 144 11.52 8.68 -4.75
C ARG A 144 12.78 8.53 -3.91
N VAL A 145 13.48 7.39 -4.01
CA VAL A 145 14.77 7.20 -3.34
C VAL A 145 15.83 8.13 -3.95
N VAL A 146 15.92 8.19 -5.29
CA VAL A 146 17.00 8.90 -6.00
C VAL A 146 16.71 10.38 -6.31
N LYS A 147 15.52 10.71 -6.83
CA LYS A 147 15.10 12.00 -7.39
C LYS A 147 13.73 12.45 -6.87
N TRP A 148 13.61 12.49 -5.55
CA TRP A 148 12.35 12.84 -4.86
C TRP A 148 11.66 14.12 -5.35
N GLN A 149 12.41 15.19 -5.63
CA GLN A 149 11.83 16.51 -5.95
C GLN A 149 10.90 16.46 -7.18
N THR A 150 11.20 15.62 -8.16
CA THR A 150 10.45 15.51 -9.42
C THR A 150 9.11 14.78 -9.24
N VAL A 151 8.95 13.97 -8.19
CA VAL A 151 7.81 13.05 -8.03
C VAL A 151 6.75 13.59 -7.09
N GLN A 152 7.00 14.71 -6.40
CA GLN A 152 6.10 15.23 -5.34
C GLN A 152 4.70 15.55 -5.85
N SER A 153 4.59 16.24 -6.99
CA SER A 153 3.29 16.57 -7.60
C SER A 153 2.53 15.33 -8.02
N TRP A 154 3.22 14.33 -8.59
CA TRP A 154 2.63 13.05 -8.94
C TRP A 154 2.14 12.28 -7.73
N CYS A 155 2.90 12.27 -6.62
CA CYS A 155 2.45 11.68 -5.36
C CYS A 155 1.19 12.36 -4.83
N LEU A 156 1.12 13.70 -4.85
CA LEU A 156 -0.06 14.44 -4.40
C LEU A 156 -1.30 14.09 -5.23
N ALA A 157 -1.17 14.08 -6.56
CA ALA A 157 -2.26 13.75 -7.47
C ALA A 157 -2.72 12.29 -7.30
N ALA A 158 -1.77 11.35 -7.21
CA ALA A 158 -2.06 9.93 -7.01
C ALA A 158 -2.77 9.70 -5.67
N THR A 159 -2.26 10.28 -4.58
CA THR A 159 -2.90 10.16 -3.25
C THR A 159 -4.29 10.78 -3.23
N ALA A 160 -4.50 11.94 -3.85
CA ALA A 160 -5.84 12.54 -3.96
C ALA A 160 -6.80 11.61 -4.73
N PHE A 161 -6.34 10.97 -5.80
CA PHE A 161 -7.12 9.99 -6.55
C PHE A 161 -7.45 8.75 -5.69
N THR A 162 -6.47 8.17 -4.98
CA THR A 162 -6.71 7.02 -4.11
C THR A 162 -7.69 7.34 -2.98
N ILE A 163 -7.57 8.52 -2.37
CA ILE A 163 -8.52 9.02 -1.36
C ILE A 163 -9.94 9.09 -1.94
N ALA A 164 -10.09 9.67 -3.13
CA ALA A 164 -11.40 9.76 -3.78
C ALA A 164 -11.99 8.38 -4.06
N LEU A 165 -11.18 7.44 -4.55
CA LEU A 165 -11.58 6.06 -4.81
C LEU A 165 -11.97 5.32 -3.52
N ALA A 166 -11.19 5.48 -2.45
CA ALA A 166 -11.47 4.87 -1.14
C ALA A 166 -12.75 5.44 -0.52
N ALA A 167 -12.92 6.76 -0.51
CA ALA A 167 -14.14 7.40 -0.03
C ALA A 167 -15.37 6.98 -0.85
N GLN A 168 -15.22 6.86 -2.17
CA GLN A 168 -16.27 6.36 -3.06
C GLN A 168 -16.61 4.90 -2.76
N ALA A 169 -15.62 4.03 -2.54
CA ALA A 169 -15.84 2.64 -2.14
C ALA A 169 -16.55 2.56 -0.78
N TYR A 170 -16.19 3.40 0.19
CA TYR A 170 -16.82 3.45 1.52
C TYR A 170 -18.29 3.82 1.39
N LYS A 171 -18.58 4.86 0.60
CA LYS A 171 -19.95 5.31 0.33
C LYS A 171 -20.78 4.23 -0.37
N SER A 172 -20.26 3.59 -1.42
CA SER A 172 -20.99 2.58 -2.20
C SER A 172 -21.27 1.30 -1.42
N THR A 173 -20.34 0.91 -0.56
CA THR A 173 -20.44 -0.34 0.20
C THR A 173 -21.15 -0.16 1.53
N GLY A 174 -21.23 1.08 2.04
CA GLY A 174 -21.77 1.38 3.37
C GLY A 174 -20.99 0.70 4.49
N PHE A 175 -19.71 0.39 4.25
CA PHE A 175 -18.87 -0.43 5.13
C PHE A 175 -19.43 -1.84 5.42
N GLY A 176 -20.22 -2.39 4.51
CA GLY A 176 -20.74 -3.75 4.62
C GLY A 176 -19.60 -4.77 4.78
N ALA A 177 -19.71 -5.64 5.78
CA ALA A 177 -18.71 -6.67 6.09
C ALA A 177 -18.53 -7.66 4.93
N ASP A 178 -19.63 -7.99 4.27
CA ASP A 178 -19.71 -8.78 3.03
C ASP A 178 -18.95 -8.14 1.85
N LYS A 179 -18.64 -6.83 1.96
CA LYS A 179 -18.03 -6.02 0.89
C LYS A 179 -16.60 -5.60 1.17
N ILE A 180 -15.98 -6.12 2.24
CA ILE A 180 -14.64 -5.71 2.71
C ILE A 180 -13.57 -5.74 1.62
N LEU A 181 -13.68 -6.67 0.67
CA LEU A 181 -12.72 -6.85 -0.41
C LEU A 181 -12.66 -5.65 -1.35
N THR A 182 -13.73 -4.85 -1.42
CA THR A 182 -13.77 -3.64 -2.23
C THR A 182 -13.28 -2.39 -1.51
N TRP A 183 -13.55 -2.26 -0.21
CA TRP A 183 -13.24 -1.04 0.56
C TRP A 183 -12.04 -1.18 1.49
N THR A 184 -11.13 -2.14 1.28
CA THR A 184 -10.01 -2.34 2.21
C THR A 184 -9.13 -1.08 2.40
N PRO A 185 -9.00 -0.51 3.62
CA PRO A 185 -8.11 0.63 3.90
C PRO A 185 -6.61 0.31 3.70
N LEU A 186 -6.24 -0.96 3.61
CA LEU A 186 -4.85 -1.40 3.61
C LEU A 186 -4.04 -0.83 2.43
N LEU A 187 -4.70 -0.52 1.31
CA LEU A 187 -4.06 0.06 0.12
C LEU A 187 -3.54 1.49 0.34
N LEU A 188 -4.00 2.19 1.39
CA LEU A 188 -3.63 3.59 1.65
C LEU A 188 -2.22 3.77 2.27
N VAL A 189 -1.54 2.69 2.66
CA VAL A 189 -0.24 2.76 3.35
C VAL A 189 0.87 3.44 2.54
N ILE A 190 0.91 3.23 1.21
CA ILE A 190 1.88 3.92 0.33
C ILE A 190 1.63 5.44 0.33
N ASP A 191 0.36 5.82 0.28
CA ASP A 191 -0.06 7.21 0.18
C ASP A 191 0.25 7.98 1.46
N ALA A 192 0.00 7.38 2.63
CA ALA A 192 0.37 7.95 3.92
C ALA A 192 1.88 8.26 4.00
N GLY A 193 2.73 7.28 3.66
CA GLY A 193 4.17 7.46 3.61
C GLY A 193 4.62 8.55 2.64
N SER A 194 3.96 8.64 1.48
CA SER A 194 4.18 9.69 0.48
C SER A 194 3.92 11.08 1.04
N MET A 195 2.76 11.27 1.66
CA MET A 195 2.36 12.57 2.17
C MET A 195 3.21 13.00 3.37
N ALA A 196 3.51 12.08 4.30
CA ALA A 196 4.44 12.35 5.40
C ALA A 196 5.79 12.86 4.89
N GLN A 197 6.36 12.21 3.86
CA GLN A 197 7.62 12.64 3.28
C GLN A 197 7.55 14.04 2.62
N VAL A 198 6.47 14.35 1.89
CA VAL A 198 6.27 15.68 1.28
C VAL A 198 6.20 16.75 2.38
N THR A 199 5.40 16.51 3.41
CA THR A 199 5.26 17.42 4.56
C THR A 199 6.60 17.76 5.19
N PHE A 200 7.38 16.76 5.62
CA PHE A 200 8.63 17.01 6.35
C PHE A 200 9.69 17.70 5.48
N LEU A 201 9.77 17.37 4.19
CA LEU A 201 10.80 17.94 3.32
C LEU A 201 10.51 19.38 2.90
N ILE A 202 9.23 19.73 2.68
CA ILE A 202 8.86 21.12 2.37
C ILE A 202 9.02 22.00 3.61
N ILE A 203 8.57 21.54 4.80
CA ILE A 203 8.75 22.28 6.06
C ILE A 203 10.23 22.61 6.30
N GLU A 204 11.12 21.65 6.07
CA GLU A 204 12.56 21.86 6.22
C GLU A 204 13.08 22.93 5.26
N GLN A 205 12.72 22.86 3.98
CA GLN A 205 13.13 23.85 2.98
C GLN A 205 12.71 25.27 3.40
N TYR A 206 11.49 25.43 3.94
CA TYR A 206 11.03 26.71 4.46
C TYR A 206 11.77 27.15 5.72
N SER A 207 12.01 26.26 6.69
CA SER A 207 12.72 26.59 7.93
C SER A 207 14.17 27.03 7.66
N LEU A 208 14.82 26.42 6.67
CA LEU A 208 16.17 26.75 6.24
C LEU A 208 16.17 28.10 5.53
N LEU A 209 15.16 28.38 4.70
CA LEU A 209 14.96 29.70 4.09
C LEU A 209 14.65 30.79 5.13
N THR A 210 13.90 30.49 6.20
CA THR A 210 13.66 31.47 7.28
C THR A 210 14.97 31.75 8.04
N ARG A 211 15.75 30.72 8.34
CA ARG A 211 17.07 30.87 8.98
C ARG A 211 18.06 31.61 8.08
N LEU A 212 18.11 31.30 6.79
CA LEU A 212 18.94 32.01 5.81
C LEU A 212 18.47 33.46 5.62
N ARG A 213 17.17 33.73 5.59
CA ARG A 213 16.64 35.09 5.53
C ARG A 213 17.01 35.89 6.78
N HIS A 214 17.00 35.27 7.95
CA HIS A 214 17.51 35.88 9.18
C HIS A 214 19.03 36.07 9.18
N ALA A 215 19.79 35.20 8.52
CA ALA A 215 21.24 35.35 8.37
C ALA A 215 21.64 36.41 7.31
N ILE A 216 20.88 36.52 6.22
CA ILE A 216 21.12 37.42 5.07
C ILE A 216 20.54 38.81 5.28
N ASN A 217 19.59 38.97 6.21
CA ASN A 217 19.13 40.29 6.66
C ASN A 217 19.70 40.62 8.06
N PRO A 218 21.04 40.77 8.22
CA PRO A 218 21.66 41.11 9.49
C PRO A 218 21.54 42.61 9.77
N ARG A 219 20.47 43.29 9.34
CA ARG A 219 20.31 44.76 9.45
C ARG A 219 20.27 45.28 10.91
N ASN A 220 20.54 44.41 11.88
CA ASN A 220 20.77 44.71 13.30
C ASN A 220 21.99 43.99 13.92
N ARG A 221 22.96 43.49 13.15
CA ARG A 221 24.25 43.01 13.68
C ARG A 221 25.41 43.76 13.02
N SER A 222 25.77 44.85 13.68
CA SER A 222 27.02 45.59 13.52
C SER A 222 28.22 44.73 13.98
N SER A 223 28.65 43.76 13.16
CA SER A 223 30.02 43.23 13.25
C SER A 223 30.48 42.67 11.89
N PRO A 224 31.49 43.28 11.24
CA PRO A 224 31.91 42.92 9.87
C PRO A 224 32.61 41.56 9.72
N ASP A 225 33.04 40.92 10.81
CA ASP A 225 34.03 39.83 10.73
C ASP A 225 33.45 38.43 10.51
N ASP A 226 32.15 38.21 10.76
CA ASP A 226 31.53 36.86 10.68
C ASP A 226 30.94 36.52 9.30
N ALA A 227 30.75 37.51 8.42
CA ALA A 227 30.12 37.30 7.12
C ALA A 227 31.02 36.54 6.12
N GLY A 228 32.35 36.62 6.28
CA GLY A 228 33.31 35.96 5.39
C GLY A 228 33.35 34.43 5.52
N LEU A 229 32.91 33.89 6.65
CA LEU A 229 33.05 32.45 6.94
C LEU A 229 31.90 31.63 6.31
N LEU A 230 30.69 32.18 6.25
CA LEU A 230 29.53 31.50 5.66
C LEU A 230 29.53 31.51 4.12
N LEU A 231 30.08 32.55 3.48
CA LEU A 231 30.25 32.57 2.03
C LEU A 231 31.28 31.54 1.56
N ARG A 232 32.34 31.33 2.35
CA ARG A 232 33.39 30.35 2.04
C ARG A 232 32.90 28.90 2.12
N GLU A 233 31.94 28.60 3.00
CA GLU A 233 31.35 27.25 3.12
C GLU A 233 30.33 26.96 2.00
N TYR A 234 29.58 27.97 1.54
CA TYR A 234 28.67 27.82 0.40
C TYR A 234 29.42 27.59 -0.92
N ASP A 235 30.51 28.32 -1.15
CA ASP A 235 31.31 28.23 -2.39
C ASP A 235 32.04 26.88 -2.51
N ASN A 236 32.57 26.38 -1.38
CA ASN A 236 33.21 25.05 -1.33
C ASN A 236 32.22 23.90 -1.59
N SER A 237 30.94 24.05 -1.22
CA SER A 237 29.92 23.01 -1.49
C SER A 237 29.53 22.92 -2.98
N LYS A 238 29.70 24.02 -3.72
CA LYS A 238 29.34 24.10 -5.15
C LYS A 238 30.51 23.65 -6.04
N PHE A 239 31.75 23.88 -5.62
CA PHE A 239 32.95 23.43 -6.32
C PHE A 239 33.17 21.91 -6.24
N GLY A 240 32.87 21.27 -5.09
CA GLY A 240 32.99 19.81 -4.96
C GLY A 240 32.03 18.99 -5.85
N ALA A 241 31.00 19.63 -6.43
CA ALA A 241 30.09 18.98 -7.37
C ALA A 241 30.57 19.07 -8.84
N LEU A 242 31.47 20.00 -9.17
CA LEU A 242 32.04 20.12 -10.52
C LEU A 242 33.28 19.21 -10.72
N GLU A 243 33.99 18.87 -9.65
CA GLU A 243 35.22 18.06 -9.72
C GLU A 243 34.98 16.58 -10.04
N ALA A 244 33.74 16.09 -10.00
CA ALA A 244 33.43 14.67 -10.16
C ALA A 244 33.19 14.21 -11.62
N GLY A 245 33.37 15.05 -12.64
CA GLY A 245 32.96 14.66 -14.00
C GLY A 245 33.64 15.31 -15.21
N VAL A 246 34.63 16.19 -15.04
CA VAL A 246 35.29 16.81 -16.21
C VAL A 246 36.81 16.72 -16.06
N SER A 247 37.38 15.62 -16.54
CA SER A 247 38.79 15.55 -16.89
C SER A 247 39.02 16.42 -18.13
N ILE A 248 39.24 17.72 -17.93
CA ILE A 248 39.72 18.61 -18.99
C ILE A 248 41.15 18.18 -19.30
N GLN A 249 41.34 17.51 -20.44
CA GLN A 249 42.67 17.40 -21.03
C GLN A 249 43.10 18.82 -21.44
N LEU A 250 44.07 19.38 -20.73
CA LEU A 250 44.79 20.57 -21.17
C LEU A 250 45.55 20.22 -22.45
N HIS A 251 44.97 20.55 -23.60
CA HIS A 251 45.69 20.60 -24.86
C HIS A 251 46.36 21.98 -24.94
N GLU A 252 47.66 21.99 -24.66
CA GLU A 252 48.53 23.17 -24.77
C GLU A 252 48.64 23.59 -26.25
N ARG A 253 47.94 24.67 -26.63
CA ARG A 253 48.00 25.24 -27.97
C ARG A 253 48.21 26.74 -27.90
N ASN A 254 49.24 27.19 -28.62
CA ASN A 254 49.78 28.54 -28.75
C ASN A 254 48.77 29.71 -28.68
N PRO A 255 49.15 30.84 -28.02
CA PRO A 255 48.30 32.01 -27.94
C PRO A 255 48.42 32.87 -29.21
N SER A 256 47.28 33.11 -29.86
CA SER A 256 47.08 34.30 -30.70
C SER A 256 45.81 35.00 -30.19
N PRO A 257 45.87 36.29 -29.82
CA PRO A 257 44.77 36.96 -29.14
C PRO A 257 43.78 37.52 -30.17
N THR A 258 42.82 36.70 -30.59
CA THR A 258 41.58 37.21 -31.18
C THR A 258 40.53 37.32 -30.08
N PRO A 259 40.04 38.52 -29.73
CA PRO A 259 38.97 38.68 -28.76
C PRO A 259 37.68 38.16 -29.37
N ILE A 260 37.36 36.89 -29.10
CA ILE A 260 36.03 36.36 -29.36
C ILE A 260 35.10 37.04 -28.35
N PRO A 261 34.09 37.80 -28.80
CA PRO A 261 33.10 38.35 -27.88
C PRO A 261 32.43 37.15 -27.20
N PHE A 262 32.58 37.06 -25.88
CA PHE A 262 31.79 36.16 -25.04
C PHE A 262 30.32 36.53 -25.23
N THR A 263 29.66 35.92 -26.21
CA THR A 263 28.21 35.81 -26.21
C THR A 263 27.88 34.99 -24.99
N ALA A 264 27.44 35.70 -23.93
CA ALA A 264 26.97 35.09 -22.70
C ALA A 264 25.89 34.08 -23.09
N VAL A 265 26.25 32.80 -23.11
CA VAL A 265 25.28 31.71 -23.21
C VAL A 265 24.35 31.94 -22.03
N PRO A 266 23.06 32.26 -22.26
CA PRO A 266 22.14 32.48 -21.16
C PRO A 266 22.23 31.25 -20.26
N PRO A 267 22.36 31.44 -18.93
CA PRO A 267 22.51 30.31 -18.03
C PRO A 267 21.39 29.31 -18.31
N PRO A 268 21.69 28.00 -18.39
CA PRO A 268 20.67 26.98 -18.59
C PRO A 268 19.57 27.24 -17.57
N PHE A 269 18.33 27.30 -18.06
CA PHE A 269 17.12 27.69 -17.35
C PHE A 269 17.23 27.54 -15.83
N PRO A 270 16.92 28.59 -15.02
CA PRO A 270 16.91 28.45 -13.57
C PRO A 270 16.06 27.22 -13.23
N PRO A 271 16.50 26.37 -12.28
CA PRO A 271 15.78 25.14 -12.00
C PRO A 271 14.35 25.51 -11.67
N LEU A 272 13.41 25.04 -12.49
CA LEU A 272 11.97 25.37 -12.49
C LEU A 272 11.27 25.11 -11.13
N PHE A 273 12.00 24.59 -10.15
CA PHE A 273 11.53 24.10 -8.86
C PHE A 273 12.23 24.73 -7.64
N THR A 274 12.97 25.83 -7.81
CA THR A 274 13.75 26.44 -6.70
C THR A 274 12.89 27.08 -5.60
N SER A 275 11.63 27.41 -5.87
CA SER A 275 10.64 27.77 -4.86
C SER A 275 9.39 26.90 -5.02
N GLN A 276 9.47 25.67 -4.53
CA GLN A 276 8.26 24.88 -4.30
C GLN A 276 7.31 25.70 -3.40
N PRO A 277 6.08 25.97 -3.83
CA PRO A 277 5.19 26.89 -3.12
C PRO A 277 4.60 26.26 -1.85
N PRO A 278 4.25 27.07 -0.83
CA PRO A 278 3.93 26.59 0.51
C PRO A 278 2.61 25.81 0.55
N TYR A 279 1.74 26.02 -0.45
CA TYR A 279 0.49 25.30 -0.58
C TYR A 279 0.71 23.79 -0.78
N LEU A 280 1.82 23.35 -1.40
CA LEU A 280 2.09 21.92 -1.59
C LEU A 280 2.29 21.20 -0.25
N ALA A 281 2.94 21.84 0.73
CA ALA A 281 3.06 21.32 2.08
C ALA A 281 1.70 21.22 2.78
N LEU A 282 0.90 22.29 2.69
CA LEU A 282 -0.43 22.32 3.29
C LEU A 282 -1.34 21.24 2.70
N THR A 283 -1.30 21.07 1.37
CA THR A 283 -2.03 20.00 0.69
C THR A 283 -1.54 18.62 1.14
N ALA A 284 -0.22 18.40 1.23
CA ALA A 284 0.32 17.13 1.72
C ALA A 284 -0.12 16.82 3.16
N ILE A 285 -0.08 17.82 4.05
CA ILE A 285 -0.56 17.68 5.44
C ILE A 285 -2.03 17.30 5.46
N PHE A 286 -2.86 18.02 4.71
CA PHE A 286 -4.29 17.75 4.63
C PHE A 286 -4.58 16.33 4.11
N LEU A 287 -3.94 15.93 3.02
CA LEU A 287 -4.11 14.59 2.44
C LEU A 287 -3.59 13.50 3.38
N PHE A 288 -2.47 13.73 4.09
CA PHE A 288 -1.96 12.79 5.10
C PHE A 288 -3.00 12.53 6.19
N PHE A 289 -3.55 13.61 6.78
CA PHE A 289 -4.59 13.46 7.81
C PHE A 289 -5.84 12.78 7.26
N PHE A 290 -6.25 13.10 6.03
CA PHE A 290 -7.41 12.46 5.41
C PHE A 290 -7.20 10.96 5.21
N VAL A 291 -6.01 10.53 4.77
CA VAL A 291 -5.64 9.11 4.66
C VAL A 291 -5.76 8.40 6.01
N VAL A 292 -5.16 8.97 7.06
CA VAL A 292 -5.19 8.38 8.41
C VAL A 292 -6.63 8.30 8.94
N VAL A 293 -7.46 9.32 8.71
CA VAL A 293 -8.89 9.29 9.07
C VAL A 293 -9.61 8.14 8.34
N LEU A 294 -9.41 7.97 7.04
CA LEU A 294 -10.01 6.87 6.28
C LEU A 294 -9.57 5.50 6.82
N GLN A 295 -8.29 5.32 7.14
CA GLN A 295 -7.79 4.08 7.73
C GLN A 295 -8.43 3.78 9.09
N ILE A 296 -8.55 4.78 9.97
CA ILE A 296 -9.20 4.64 11.28
C ILE A 296 -10.69 4.28 11.12
N LEU A 297 -11.40 4.96 10.22
CA LEU A 297 -12.80 4.63 9.91
C LEU A 297 -12.94 3.20 9.41
N GLY A 298 -12.10 2.80 8.45
CA GLY A 298 -12.08 1.45 7.91
C GLY A 298 -11.81 0.38 8.97
N ILE A 299 -10.82 0.59 9.85
CA ILE A 299 -10.54 -0.32 10.97
C ILE A 299 -11.73 -0.39 11.93
N THR A 300 -12.33 0.75 12.28
CA THR A 300 -13.43 0.81 13.25
C THR A 300 -14.63 0.00 12.77
N HIS A 301 -15.01 0.18 11.50
CA HIS A 301 -16.08 -0.59 10.88
C HIS A 301 -15.72 -2.07 10.72
N ALA A 302 -14.47 -2.39 10.34
CA ALA A 302 -14.02 -3.76 10.23
C ALA A 302 -14.01 -4.48 11.59
N LEU A 303 -13.60 -3.81 12.67
CA LEU A 303 -13.64 -4.34 14.03
C LEU A 303 -15.08 -4.60 14.49
N HIS A 304 -15.99 -3.67 14.25
CA HIS A 304 -17.40 -3.85 14.60
C HIS A 304 -17.99 -5.07 13.90
N SER A 305 -17.78 -5.16 12.58
CA SER A 305 -18.26 -6.26 11.75
C SER A 305 -17.61 -7.62 12.09
N SER A 306 -16.37 -7.64 12.59
CA SER A 306 -15.63 -8.89 12.88
C SER A 306 -16.19 -9.69 14.05
N ARG A 307 -17.03 -9.05 14.87
CA ARG A 307 -17.69 -9.67 16.02
C ARG A 307 -19.00 -10.36 15.64
N LEU A 308 -19.47 -10.12 14.42
CA LEU A 308 -20.69 -10.73 13.90
C LEU A 308 -20.34 -12.07 13.23
N PRO A 309 -21.31 -13.00 13.12
CA PRO A 309 -21.16 -14.19 12.30
C PRO A 309 -20.77 -13.85 10.86
N ALA A 310 -20.13 -14.79 10.17
CA ALA A 310 -19.74 -14.61 8.79
C ALA A 310 -20.96 -14.17 7.94
N PRO A 311 -20.91 -12.97 7.32
CA PRO A 311 -22.05 -12.47 6.58
C PRO A 311 -22.28 -13.33 5.33
N PRO A 312 -23.53 -13.60 4.92
CA PRO A 312 -23.78 -14.22 3.63
C PRO A 312 -23.33 -13.29 2.52
N VAL A 313 -22.70 -13.85 1.49
CA VAL A 313 -22.23 -13.12 0.31
C VAL A 313 -23.00 -13.62 -0.90
N SER A 314 -23.58 -12.70 -1.64
CA SER A 314 -24.31 -13.00 -2.87
C SER A 314 -23.33 -13.32 -4.00
N TRP A 315 -23.54 -14.46 -4.65
CA TRP A 315 -22.80 -14.91 -5.82
C TRP A 315 -23.77 -15.14 -6.97
N CYS A 316 -23.52 -14.52 -8.11
CA CYS A 316 -24.42 -14.48 -9.24
C CYS A 316 -23.84 -15.25 -10.42
N SER A 317 -24.69 -15.95 -11.16
CA SER A 317 -24.33 -16.65 -12.38
C SER A 317 -25.45 -16.56 -13.41
N PRO A 318 -25.15 -16.35 -14.70
CA PRO A 318 -26.16 -16.39 -15.77
C PRO A 318 -26.95 -17.70 -15.83
N ILE A 319 -26.40 -18.80 -15.31
CA ILE A 319 -27.08 -20.10 -15.27
C ILE A 319 -28.23 -20.14 -14.27
N PHE A 320 -28.22 -19.25 -13.26
CA PHE A 320 -29.28 -19.10 -12.26
C PHE A 320 -30.45 -18.29 -12.81
N GLN A 321 -30.94 -18.63 -14.00
CA GLN A 321 -31.96 -17.89 -14.74
C GLN A 321 -33.17 -17.45 -13.88
N PRO A 322 -33.93 -16.42 -14.27
CA PRO A 322 -34.99 -15.80 -13.44
C PRO A 322 -36.16 -16.71 -13.04
N PHE A 323 -36.27 -17.94 -13.56
CA PHE A 323 -37.26 -18.94 -13.15
C PHE A 323 -36.67 -20.07 -12.29
N GLY A 324 -35.38 -19.97 -11.96
CA GLY A 324 -34.72 -20.90 -11.05
C GLY A 324 -35.15 -20.64 -9.62
N ILE A 325 -35.54 -21.71 -8.93
CA ILE A 325 -35.95 -21.67 -7.53
C ILE A 325 -34.74 -21.93 -6.64
N THR A 326 -33.95 -22.94 -7.00
CA THR A 326 -32.81 -23.38 -6.19
C THR A 326 -31.73 -24.02 -7.03
N VAL A 327 -30.51 -23.99 -6.49
CA VAL A 327 -29.32 -24.64 -7.05
C VAL A 327 -28.88 -25.72 -6.09
N LEU A 328 -28.72 -26.92 -6.60
CA LEU A 328 -28.01 -28.00 -5.93
C LEU A 328 -26.57 -28.05 -6.42
N ASP A 329 -25.63 -28.18 -5.51
CA ASP A 329 -24.24 -28.48 -5.86
C ASP A 329 -23.96 -30.00 -5.82
N GLY A 330 -22.78 -30.39 -6.28
CA GLY A 330 -22.22 -31.75 -6.24
C GLY A 330 -22.09 -32.34 -4.84
N ASN A 331 -22.17 -31.52 -3.80
CA ASN A 331 -22.18 -31.94 -2.40
C ASN A 331 -23.60 -32.00 -1.81
N CYS A 332 -24.63 -31.81 -2.64
CA CYS A 332 -26.04 -31.76 -2.26
C CYS A 332 -26.41 -30.65 -1.27
N ASN A 333 -25.64 -29.58 -1.24
CA ASN A 333 -26.06 -28.36 -0.60
C ASN A 333 -27.12 -27.68 -1.47
N ASN A 334 -28.17 -27.21 -0.82
CA ASN A 334 -29.28 -26.53 -1.46
C ASN A 334 -29.15 -25.02 -1.29
N TRP A 335 -29.05 -24.31 -2.41
CA TRP A 335 -28.81 -22.87 -2.46
C TRP A 335 -30.00 -22.15 -3.11
N PRO A 336 -30.92 -21.55 -2.32
CA PRO A 336 -32.07 -20.84 -2.88
C PRO A 336 -31.59 -19.68 -3.75
N ILE A 337 -32.19 -19.54 -4.93
CA ILE A 337 -31.87 -18.45 -5.85
C ILE A 337 -32.68 -17.23 -5.42
N ALA A 338 -31.99 -16.15 -5.06
CA ALA A 338 -32.60 -14.86 -4.83
C ALA A 338 -33.09 -14.29 -6.18
N GLU A 339 -34.40 -14.05 -6.27
CA GLU A 339 -35.02 -13.51 -7.46
C GLU A 339 -34.52 -12.07 -7.73
N SER A 340 -33.83 -11.88 -8.85
CA SER A 340 -33.32 -10.60 -9.31
C SER A 340 -33.81 -10.37 -10.75
N PHE A 341 -35.12 -10.16 -10.91
CA PHE A 341 -35.77 -10.00 -12.21
C PHE A 341 -35.20 -8.85 -13.06
N GLY A 342 -34.66 -7.80 -12.43
CA GLY A 342 -34.11 -6.64 -13.14
C GLY A 342 -32.72 -6.82 -13.76
N LYS A 343 -31.95 -7.85 -13.37
CA LYS A 343 -30.54 -8.01 -13.82
C LYS A 343 -30.33 -9.10 -14.86
N GLY A 344 -31.34 -9.93 -15.15
CA GLY A 344 -31.20 -11.09 -16.05
C GLY A 344 -30.23 -12.16 -15.54
N VAL A 345 -29.90 -12.14 -14.25
CA VAL A 345 -28.94 -13.03 -13.58
C VAL A 345 -29.48 -13.32 -12.19
N GLY A 346 -29.56 -14.60 -11.79
CA GLY A 346 -29.89 -14.98 -10.42
C GLY A 346 -28.65 -15.09 -9.55
N CYS A 347 -28.87 -15.03 -8.24
CA CYS A 347 -27.79 -15.08 -7.26
C CYS A 347 -28.14 -16.02 -6.12
N ILE A 348 -27.12 -16.65 -5.55
CA ILE A 348 -27.21 -17.49 -4.35
C ILE A 348 -26.40 -16.87 -3.23
N ASN A 349 -26.78 -17.14 -1.98
CA ASN A 349 -26.03 -16.67 -0.82
C ASN A 349 -25.12 -17.78 -0.30
N ILE A 350 -23.81 -17.56 -0.35
CA ILE A 350 -22.79 -18.47 0.18
C ILE A 350 -22.22 -17.87 1.47
N SER A 351 -21.76 -18.72 2.39
CA SER A 351 -21.10 -18.28 3.63
C SER A 351 -19.89 -17.39 3.34
N GLY A 352 -19.87 -16.18 3.89
CA GLY A 352 -18.76 -15.24 3.76
C GLY A 352 -17.61 -15.50 4.74
N ALA A 353 -17.30 -16.76 5.06
CA ALA A 353 -16.19 -17.12 5.96
C ALA A 353 -14.87 -16.51 5.48
N GLN A 354 -14.69 -16.45 4.17
CA GLN A 354 -13.54 -15.87 3.51
C GLN A 354 -13.46 -14.34 3.71
N GLN A 355 -14.60 -13.65 3.61
CA GLN A 355 -14.73 -12.21 3.87
C GLN A 355 -14.44 -11.90 5.34
N LEU A 356 -14.87 -12.77 6.27
CA LEU A 356 -14.55 -12.63 7.69
C LEU A 356 -13.03 -12.73 7.94
N SER A 357 -12.34 -13.68 7.32
CA SER A 357 -10.87 -13.78 7.39
C SER A 357 -10.18 -12.53 6.84
N TRP A 358 -10.69 -11.99 5.72
CA TRP A 358 -10.18 -10.74 5.15
C TRP A 358 -10.43 -9.52 6.02
N LEU A 359 -11.56 -9.47 6.70
CA LEU A 359 -11.90 -8.43 7.64
C LEU A 359 -10.89 -8.40 8.80
N GLN A 360 -10.60 -9.56 9.38
CA GLN A 360 -9.57 -9.71 10.42
C GLN A 360 -8.17 -9.34 9.91
N ALA A 361 -7.81 -9.82 8.71
CA ALA A 361 -6.54 -9.49 8.07
C ALA A 361 -6.42 -7.98 7.78
N THR A 362 -7.51 -7.34 7.38
CA THR A 362 -7.56 -5.90 7.12
C THR A 362 -7.41 -5.09 8.41
N VAL A 363 -8.05 -5.51 9.51
CA VAL A 363 -7.85 -4.90 10.83
C VAL A 363 -6.38 -4.99 11.24
N ALA A 364 -5.81 -6.20 11.22
CA ALA A 364 -4.42 -6.42 11.63
C ALA A 364 -3.43 -5.66 10.73
N GLY A 365 -3.57 -5.81 9.41
CA GLY A 365 -2.71 -5.18 8.43
C GLY A 365 -2.75 -3.66 8.48
N THR A 366 -3.94 -3.06 8.62
CA THR A 366 -4.08 -1.60 8.67
C THR A 366 -3.58 -1.05 10.02
N ALA A 367 -3.78 -1.78 11.12
CA ALA A 367 -3.18 -1.41 12.41
C ALA A 367 -1.65 -1.42 12.36
N ILE A 368 -1.06 -2.45 11.73
CA ILE A 368 0.39 -2.50 11.48
C ILE A 368 0.81 -1.32 10.60
N ALA A 369 0.08 -1.03 9.52
CA ALA A 369 0.37 0.09 8.63
C ALA A 369 0.42 1.43 9.37
N ILE A 370 -0.56 1.73 10.24
CA ILE A 370 -0.56 2.94 11.08
C ILE A 370 0.67 3.00 11.99
N VAL A 371 1.08 1.88 12.59
CA VAL A 371 2.31 1.83 13.39
C VAL A 371 3.55 2.11 12.53
N LEU A 372 3.63 1.56 11.32
CA LEU A 372 4.72 1.82 10.38
C LEU A 372 4.76 3.29 9.94
N GLU A 373 3.60 3.91 9.72
CA GLU A 373 3.47 5.33 9.40
C GLU A 373 3.98 6.21 10.56
N LEU A 374 3.63 5.87 11.80
CA LEU A 374 4.15 6.56 12.99
C LEU A 374 5.68 6.43 13.09
N LEU A 375 6.22 5.23 12.86
CA LEU A 375 7.67 5.00 12.85
C LEU A 375 8.37 5.82 11.76
N ASP A 376 7.79 5.88 10.56
CA ASP A 376 8.31 6.71 9.47
C ASP A 376 8.27 8.20 9.83
N CYS A 377 7.20 8.69 10.46
CA CYS A 377 7.13 10.06 10.98
C CYS A 377 8.22 10.34 12.01
N VAL A 378 8.51 9.41 12.93
CA VAL A 378 9.62 9.55 13.89
C VAL A 378 10.98 9.59 13.19
N ILE A 379 11.21 8.74 12.18
CA ILE A 379 12.44 8.76 11.37
C ILE A 379 12.58 10.11 10.64
N LEU A 380 11.51 10.58 10.00
CA LEU A 380 11.50 11.85 9.27
C LEU A 380 11.68 13.06 10.18
N ALA A 381 11.24 12.99 11.44
CA ALA A 381 11.44 14.05 12.42
C ALA A 381 12.85 14.05 13.04
N SER A 382 13.42 12.87 13.29
CA SER A 382 14.65 12.71 14.10
C SER A 382 15.94 12.65 13.28
N VAL A 383 15.90 12.14 12.04
CA VAL A 383 17.12 11.94 11.24
C VAL A 383 17.54 13.25 10.58
N HIS A 384 18.76 13.69 10.86
CA HIS A 384 19.36 14.87 10.23
C HIS A 384 19.51 14.66 8.71
N THR A 385 19.23 15.68 7.91
CA THR A 385 19.22 15.61 6.43
C THR A 385 20.54 15.22 5.78
N SER A 386 21.65 15.55 6.43
CA SER A 386 23.00 15.19 5.97
C SER A 386 23.34 13.72 6.21
N THR A 387 22.55 12.98 7.01
CA THR A 387 22.85 11.59 7.34
C THR A 387 22.64 10.69 6.12
N ARG A 388 23.73 10.08 5.64
CA ARG A 388 23.71 9.09 4.57
C ARG A 388 24.20 7.75 5.09
N TRP A 389 23.55 6.68 4.64
CA TRP A 389 24.00 5.31 4.86
C TRP A 389 24.27 4.67 3.51
N ARG A 390 25.51 4.22 3.28
CA ARG A 390 25.96 3.68 1.98
C ARG A 390 25.62 4.61 0.80
N GLY A 391 25.77 5.93 1.00
CA GLY A 391 25.44 6.95 0.00
C GLY A 391 23.96 7.32 -0.12
N VAL A 392 23.05 6.57 0.52
CA VAL A 392 21.60 6.81 0.47
C VAL A 392 21.15 7.69 1.62
N LYS A 393 20.28 8.68 1.35
CA LYS A 393 19.72 9.57 2.38
C LYS A 393 18.78 8.77 3.30
N MET A 394 19.05 8.77 4.61
CA MET A 394 18.28 7.97 5.57
C MET A 394 16.93 8.57 5.93
N ARG A 395 16.73 9.87 5.70
CA ARG A 395 15.49 10.60 6.02
C ARG A 395 14.41 10.34 4.96
N ARG A 396 13.85 9.13 4.98
CA ARG A 396 12.80 8.64 4.07
C ARG A 396 11.79 7.78 4.83
N PRO A 397 10.54 7.66 4.35
CA PRO A 397 9.51 6.81 4.94
C PRO A 397 9.71 5.35 4.49
N TRP A 398 10.78 4.72 4.99
CA TRP A 398 11.22 3.41 4.51
C TRP A 398 10.17 2.33 4.71
N PHE A 399 9.48 2.34 5.86
CA PHE A 399 8.59 1.24 6.21
C PHE A 399 7.36 1.22 5.31
N THR A 400 6.67 2.34 5.17
CA THR A 400 5.46 2.50 4.34
C THR A 400 5.73 2.31 2.85
N MET A 401 6.89 2.75 2.35
CA MET A 401 7.29 2.52 0.95
C MET A 401 7.41 1.02 0.64
N PHE A 402 8.14 0.26 1.45
CA PHE A 402 8.31 -1.17 1.20
C PHE A 402 7.06 -1.97 1.56
N SER A 403 6.39 -1.64 2.66
CA SER A 403 5.20 -2.36 3.11
C SER A 403 4.06 -2.23 2.12
N GLY A 404 3.86 -1.06 1.51
CA GLY A 404 2.78 -0.96 0.53
C GLY A 404 3.07 -1.65 -0.80
N ILE A 405 4.34 -1.73 -1.25
CA ILE A 405 4.67 -2.59 -2.40
C ILE A 405 4.41 -4.06 -2.05
N ALA A 406 4.74 -4.48 -0.83
CA ALA A 406 4.43 -5.83 -0.36
C ALA A 406 2.92 -6.10 -0.29
N VAL A 407 2.12 -5.14 0.22
CA VAL A 407 0.66 -5.20 0.22
C VAL A 407 0.10 -5.34 -1.19
N LEU A 408 0.58 -4.54 -2.16
CA LEU A 408 0.16 -4.67 -3.56
C LEU A 408 0.51 -6.04 -4.15
N GLY A 409 1.68 -6.59 -3.82
CA GLY A 409 2.06 -7.94 -4.21
C GLY A 409 1.13 -9.02 -3.62
N LEU A 410 0.75 -8.88 -2.35
CA LEU A 410 -0.21 -9.80 -1.71
C LEU A 410 -1.60 -9.69 -2.35
N ILE A 411 -2.10 -8.47 -2.58
CA ILE A 411 -3.39 -8.25 -3.25
C ILE A 411 -3.37 -8.83 -4.67
N LEU A 412 -2.25 -8.75 -5.38
CA LEU A 412 -2.09 -9.37 -6.70
C LEU A 412 -2.21 -10.90 -6.63
N ILE A 413 -1.46 -11.54 -5.74
CA ILE A 413 -1.48 -13.01 -5.56
C ILE A 413 -2.89 -13.46 -5.21
N PHE A 414 -3.50 -12.83 -4.21
CA PHE A 414 -4.86 -13.17 -3.83
C PHE A 414 -5.86 -12.88 -4.95
N GLY A 415 -5.76 -11.74 -5.64
CA GLY A 415 -6.64 -11.39 -6.76
C GLY A 415 -6.59 -12.42 -7.89
N ILE A 416 -5.42 -13.01 -8.17
CA ILE A 416 -5.30 -14.12 -9.12
C ILE A 416 -6.02 -15.36 -8.59
N THR A 417 -5.70 -15.79 -7.35
CA THR A 417 -6.29 -17.01 -6.77
C THR A 417 -7.81 -16.94 -6.66
N TYR A 418 -8.37 -15.80 -6.23
CA TYR A 418 -9.82 -15.58 -6.12
C TYR A 418 -10.51 -15.56 -7.48
N ALA A 419 -9.83 -15.07 -8.52
CA ALA A 419 -10.37 -15.07 -9.87
C ALA A 419 -10.31 -16.46 -10.52
N SER A 420 -9.41 -17.34 -10.06
CA SER A 420 -9.19 -18.68 -10.63
C SER A 420 -9.90 -19.82 -9.90
N MET A 421 -10.49 -19.57 -8.73
CA MET A 421 -11.14 -20.60 -7.92
C MET A 421 -12.61 -20.26 -7.69
N LEU A 422 -13.44 -21.30 -7.57
CA LEU A 422 -14.79 -21.15 -7.03
C LEU A 422 -14.72 -20.82 -5.53
N PRO A 423 -15.72 -20.10 -4.99
CA PRO A 423 -15.80 -19.87 -3.56
C PRO A 423 -15.90 -21.21 -2.81
N PRO A 424 -15.34 -21.30 -1.60
CA PRO A 424 -15.43 -22.51 -0.80
C PRO A 424 -16.90 -22.85 -0.51
N GLY A 425 -17.26 -24.12 -0.66
CA GLY A 425 -18.61 -24.62 -0.39
C GLY A 425 -19.51 -24.79 -1.60
N ILE A 426 -19.07 -24.44 -2.82
CA ILE A 426 -19.78 -24.78 -4.06
C ILE A 426 -18.89 -25.59 -4.99
N SER A 427 -19.46 -26.59 -5.66
CA SER A 427 -18.75 -27.40 -6.67
C SER A 427 -18.91 -26.83 -8.08
N GLU A 428 -18.07 -27.30 -8.99
CA GLU A 428 -18.15 -26.97 -10.42
C GLU A 428 -19.46 -27.48 -11.04
N ARG A 429 -19.86 -28.71 -10.74
CA ARG A 429 -21.13 -29.26 -11.25
C ARG A 429 -22.30 -28.81 -10.39
N VAL A 430 -23.37 -28.30 -11.00
CA VAL A 430 -24.59 -27.86 -10.32
C VAL A 430 -25.86 -28.28 -11.06
N TRP A 431 -26.96 -28.41 -10.32
CA TRP A 431 -28.29 -28.64 -10.86
C TRP A 431 -29.21 -27.48 -10.49
N VAL A 432 -29.72 -26.79 -11.50
CA VAL A 432 -30.65 -25.67 -11.36
C VAL A 432 -32.07 -26.21 -11.50
N VAL A 433 -32.86 -26.08 -10.44
CA VAL A 433 -34.28 -26.46 -10.45
C VAL A 433 -35.09 -25.23 -10.83
N THR A 434 -35.90 -25.32 -11.89
CA THR A 434 -36.76 -24.22 -12.35
C THR A 434 -38.23 -24.63 -12.33
N GLN A 435 -39.12 -23.64 -12.28
CA GLN A 435 -40.55 -23.84 -12.35
C GLN A 435 -41.17 -22.92 -13.42
N ALA A 436 -41.08 -23.35 -14.68
CA ALA A 436 -41.70 -22.67 -15.82
C ALA A 436 -42.73 -23.59 -16.48
N GLY A 437 -43.94 -23.66 -15.91
CA GLY A 437 -45.01 -24.56 -16.40
C GLY A 437 -44.86 -26.03 -15.97
N GLY A 438 -43.85 -26.35 -15.16
CA GLY A 438 -43.53 -27.66 -14.61
C GLY A 438 -42.20 -27.60 -13.86
N VAL A 439 -41.86 -28.63 -13.09
CA VAL A 439 -40.53 -28.74 -12.45
C VAL A 439 -39.57 -29.29 -13.49
N THR A 440 -38.53 -28.55 -13.83
CA THR A 440 -37.44 -29.03 -14.68
C THR A 440 -36.10 -28.85 -13.99
N VAL A 441 -35.18 -29.78 -14.27
CA VAL A 441 -33.84 -29.79 -13.68
C VAL A 441 -32.84 -29.65 -14.80
N TYR A 442 -32.01 -28.62 -14.71
CA TYR A 442 -30.93 -28.41 -15.65
C TYR A 442 -29.60 -28.66 -14.96
N GLU A 443 -28.78 -29.51 -15.54
CA GLU A 443 -27.40 -29.71 -15.12
C GLU A 443 -26.50 -28.73 -15.86
N GLY A 444 -25.60 -28.09 -15.14
CA GLY A 444 -24.59 -27.22 -15.73
C GLY A 444 -23.29 -27.23 -14.95
N GLU A 445 -22.31 -26.53 -15.54
CA GLU A 445 -20.96 -26.39 -14.99
C GLU A 445 -20.69 -24.92 -14.67
N LEU A 446 -20.20 -24.66 -13.46
CA LEU A 446 -19.75 -23.38 -12.96
C LEU A 446 -18.23 -23.32 -13.01
N GLY A 447 -17.73 -22.35 -13.77
CA GLY A 447 -16.36 -21.89 -13.71
C GLY A 447 -16.17 -20.77 -12.68
N PRO A 448 -14.91 -20.48 -12.32
CA PRO A 448 -14.57 -19.37 -11.44
C PRO A 448 -14.92 -18.02 -12.09
N ALA A 449 -14.95 -16.95 -11.27
CA ALA A 449 -15.32 -15.61 -11.73
C ALA A 449 -14.48 -15.11 -12.91
N GLY A 450 -13.20 -15.53 -12.97
CA GLY A 450 -12.24 -15.05 -13.94
C GLY A 450 -11.99 -13.55 -13.81
N LEU A 451 -11.27 -13.00 -14.80
CA LEU A 451 -11.01 -11.56 -14.84
C LEU A 451 -12.31 -10.75 -15.00
N ARG A 452 -13.20 -11.21 -15.88
CA ARG A 452 -14.48 -10.55 -16.16
C ARG A 452 -15.35 -10.45 -14.90
N GLY A 453 -15.58 -11.56 -14.20
CA GLY A 453 -16.40 -11.57 -13.00
C GLY A 453 -15.82 -10.70 -11.88
N ALA A 454 -14.50 -10.74 -11.69
CA ALA A 454 -13.81 -9.88 -10.73
C ALA A 454 -13.96 -8.38 -11.06
N MET A 455 -13.77 -7.99 -12.32
CA MET A 455 -13.94 -6.60 -12.75
C MET A 455 -15.36 -6.09 -12.53
N ILE A 456 -16.38 -6.88 -12.91
CA ILE A 456 -17.77 -6.46 -12.72
C ILE A 456 -18.09 -6.38 -11.21
N GLY A 457 -17.77 -7.42 -10.43
CA GLY A 457 -18.05 -7.42 -8.99
C GLY A 457 -17.38 -6.28 -8.22
N TRP A 458 -16.12 -5.96 -8.55
CA TRP A 458 -15.40 -4.87 -7.90
C TRP A 458 -15.91 -3.50 -8.35
N ASN A 459 -16.13 -3.28 -9.65
CA ASN A 459 -16.69 -2.01 -10.15
C ASN A 459 -18.10 -1.78 -9.60
N ASP A 460 -18.94 -2.82 -9.54
CA ASP A 460 -20.26 -2.76 -8.91
C ASP A 460 -20.11 -2.35 -7.44
N GLY A 461 -19.14 -2.90 -6.72
CA GLY A 461 -18.83 -2.52 -5.34
C GLY A 461 -18.41 -1.05 -5.19
N VAL A 462 -17.54 -0.54 -6.06
CA VAL A 462 -16.99 0.82 -5.96
C VAL A 462 -17.98 1.89 -6.43
N PHE A 463 -18.71 1.64 -7.53
CA PHE A 463 -19.48 2.67 -8.23
C PHE A 463 -20.99 2.58 -8.00
N LYS A 464 -21.49 1.64 -7.20
CA LYS A 464 -22.93 1.52 -6.90
C LYS A 464 -23.58 2.84 -6.43
N ALA A 465 -22.90 3.66 -5.63
CA ALA A 465 -23.46 4.92 -5.15
C ALA A 465 -23.68 5.98 -6.25
N TRP A 466 -23.22 5.74 -7.49
CA TRP A 466 -23.50 6.61 -8.64
C TRP A 466 -24.89 6.35 -9.24
N GLY A 467 -25.61 5.33 -8.76
CA GLY A 467 -27.00 5.07 -9.15
C GLY A 467 -27.16 4.92 -10.66
N SER A 468 -28.08 5.68 -11.26
CA SER A 468 -28.38 5.65 -12.69
C SER A 468 -27.22 6.07 -13.59
N THR A 469 -26.23 6.83 -13.09
CA THR A 469 -25.03 7.14 -13.87
C THR A 469 -24.17 5.90 -14.14
N TYR A 470 -24.14 4.96 -13.19
CA TYR A 470 -23.41 3.70 -13.34
C TYR A 470 -24.28 2.58 -13.91
N MET A 471 -25.52 2.45 -13.44
CA MET A 471 -26.42 1.35 -13.82
C MET A 471 -27.27 1.64 -15.08
N GLY A 472 -27.31 2.89 -15.55
CA GLY A 472 -28.19 3.34 -16.64
C GLY A 472 -29.54 3.89 -16.15
N THR A 473 -30.26 4.62 -17.01
CA THR A 473 -31.54 5.30 -16.68
C THR A 473 -32.77 4.39 -16.70
N GLY A 474 -32.63 3.08 -16.91
CA GLY A 474 -33.73 2.09 -16.92
C GLY A 474 -33.68 1.07 -15.78
N SER A 475 -32.68 1.15 -14.92
CA SER A 475 -32.46 0.24 -13.78
C SER A 475 -32.85 0.95 -12.49
N SER A 476 -34.14 1.23 -12.33
CA SER A 476 -34.68 1.59 -11.02
C SER A 476 -34.57 0.36 -10.11
N VAL A 477 -33.61 0.42 -9.18
CA VAL A 477 -33.46 -0.52 -8.05
C VAL A 477 -34.42 -0.13 -6.95
#